data_AF-A0A379T129-F1
#
_entry.id   AF-A0A379T129-F1
#
_cell.length_a   1.000
_cell.length_b   1.000
_cell.length_c   1.000
_cell.angle_alpha   90.00
_cell.angle_beta   90.00
_cell.angle_gamma   90.00
#
_symmetry.space_group_name_H-M   'P 1'
#
loop_
_entity.id
_entity.type
_entity.pdbx_description
1 polymer ?
#
loop_
_entity_poly.entity_id
_entity_poly.type
_entity_poly.pdbx_seq_one_letter_code
_entity_poly.pdbx_strand_id
1 'polypeptide(L)'
;MVPEVSGRIVELAVVDNQQVKKGDLLFRIDPRPYEASLAKAEASLAALDKQIMLTQRSVDAQKYAASSVEATVAKARAAGETGQ
;
A
#
# COMPACT_ATOMS: atom_id res chain seq x y z
N MET A 1 -23.62 -21.97 15.42
CA MET A 1 -22.65 -21.43 14.45
C MET A 1 -22.74 -19.91 14.51
N VAL A 2 -21.61 -19.21 14.69
CA VAL A 2 -21.54 -17.74 14.76
C VAL A 2 -20.66 -17.30 13.58
N PRO A 3 -21.07 -16.32 12.76
CA PRO A 3 -20.25 -15.87 11.63
C PRO A 3 -19.00 -15.15 12.14
N GLU A 4 -17.83 -15.46 11.55
CA GLU A 4 -16.54 -14.79 11.86
C GLU A 4 -16.51 -13.32 11.39
N VAL A 5 -17.46 -12.94 10.54
CA VAL A 5 -17.61 -11.59 9.98
C VAL A 5 -19.04 -11.12 10.15
N SER A 6 -19.21 -9.91 10.69
CA SER A 6 -20.53 -9.32 10.90
C SER A 6 -21.09 -8.76 9.60
N GLY A 7 -22.19 -9.31 9.10
CA GLY A 7 -22.83 -8.78 7.90
C GLY A 7 -24.24 -9.32 7.69
N ARG A 8 -24.97 -8.70 6.75
CA ARG A 8 -26.33 -9.14 6.38
C ARG A 8 -26.24 -10.43 5.57
N ILE A 9 -26.98 -11.45 5.97
CA ILE A 9 -27.15 -12.67 5.18
C ILE A 9 -28.03 -12.34 3.98
N VAL A 10 -27.55 -12.66 2.78
CA VAL A 10 -28.29 -12.45 1.50
C VAL A 10 -28.82 -13.75 0.91
N GLU A 11 -28.28 -14.88 1.32
CA GLU A 11 -28.71 -16.20 0.87
C GLU A 11 -28.61 -17.19 2.03
N LEU A 12 -29.67 -17.95 2.26
CA LEU A 12 -29.65 -19.14 3.10
C LEU A 12 -29.71 -20.34 2.16
N ALA A 13 -28.62 -21.11 2.08
CA ALA A 13 -28.47 -22.19 1.12
C ALA A 13 -28.89 -23.56 1.69
N VAL A 14 -29.48 -23.57 2.89
CA VAL A 14 -29.90 -24.79 3.61
C VAL A 14 -31.36 -24.71 4.01
N VAL A 15 -32.01 -25.87 4.07
CA VAL A 15 -33.38 -26.04 4.58
C VAL A 15 -33.37 -26.64 5.98
N ASP A 16 -34.45 -26.42 6.73
CA ASP A 16 -34.56 -26.92 8.11
C ASP A 16 -34.36 -28.43 8.19
N ASN A 17 -33.58 -28.86 9.19
CA ASN A 17 -33.23 -30.25 9.48
C ASN A 17 -32.43 -30.99 8.38
N GLN A 18 -31.81 -30.25 7.45
CA GLN A 18 -30.92 -30.82 6.44
C GLN A 18 -29.59 -31.28 7.06
N GLN A 19 -29.17 -32.51 6.76
CA GLN A 19 -27.82 -32.99 7.09
C GLN A 19 -26.79 -32.28 6.20
N VAL A 20 -25.91 -31.49 6.81
CA VAL A 20 -24.83 -30.76 6.13
C VAL A 20 -23.48 -31.40 6.42
N LYS A 21 -22.56 -31.34 5.45
CA LYS A 21 -21.19 -31.83 5.54
C LYS A 21 -20.21 -30.67 5.58
N LYS A 22 -18.96 -30.94 6.00
CA LYS A 22 -17.90 -29.94 6.01
C LYS A 22 -17.65 -29.44 4.59
N GLY A 23 -17.70 -28.12 4.40
CA GLY A 23 -17.52 -27.46 3.11
C GLY A 23 -18.82 -27.05 2.42
N ASP A 24 -19.98 -27.47 2.94
CA ASP A 24 -21.26 -27.04 2.40
C ASP A 24 -21.49 -25.54 2.68
N LEU A 25 -21.94 -24.82 1.65
CA LEU A 25 -22.35 -23.44 1.80
C LEU A 25 -23.64 -23.39 2.63
N LEU A 26 -23.57 -22.76 3.80
CA LEU A 26 -24.73 -22.64 4.68
C LEU A 26 -25.47 -21.33 4.46
N PHE A 27 -24.74 -20.23 4.35
CA PHE A 27 -25.27 -18.90 4.10
C PHE A 27 -24.24 -18.03 3.40
N ARG A 28 -24.70 -17.07 2.60
CA ARG A 28 -23.85 -16.04 1.98
C ARG A 28 -24.11 -14.71 2.67
N ILE A 29 -23.03 -14.05 3.09
CA ILE A 29 -23.07 -12.67 3.60
C ILE A 29 -22.94 -11.71 2.41
N ASP A 30 -23.64 -10.57 2.46
CA ASP A 30 -23.52 -9.51 1.46
C ASP A 30 -22.05 -9.08 1.29
N PRO A 31 -21.43 -9.32 0.11
CA PRO A 31 -20.02 -9.03 -0.08
C PRO A 31 -19.75 -7.54 -0.33
N ARG A 32 -20.76 -6.75 -0.71
CA ARG A 32 -20.58 -5.38 -1.21
C ARG A 32 -19.84 -4.45 -0.25
N PRO A 33 -20.12 -4.45 1.08
CA PRO A 33 -19.36 -3.61 2.01
C PRO A 33 -17.88 -4.01 2.11
N TYR A 34 -17.59 -5.31 2.00
CA TYR A 34 -16.23 -5.83 2.04
C TYR A 34 -15.48 -5.53 0.75
N GLU A 35 -16.11 -5.72 -0.40
CA GLU A 35 -15.57 -5.37 -1.72
C GLU A 35 -15.28 -3.86 -1.80
N ALA A 36 -16.20 -3.01 -1.32
CA ALA A 36 -15.99 -1.57 -1.27
C ALA A 36 -14.82 -1.18 -0.35
N SER A 37 -14.70 -1.84 0.81
CA SER A 37 -13.58 -1.62 1.73
C SER A 37 -12.24 -2.06 1.13
N LEU A 38 -12.23 -3.20 0.42
CA LEU A 38 -11.06 -3.72 -0.28
C LEU A 38 -10.63 -2.74 -1.38
N ALA A 39 -11.55 -2.34 -2.26
CA ALA A 39 -11.28 -1.40 -3.33
C ALA A 39 -10.74 -0.05 -2.81
N LYS A 40 -11.27 0.43 -1.67
CA LYS A 40 -10.76 1.63 -1.00
C LYS A 40 -9.32 1.45 -0.52
N ALA A 41 -9.02 0.31 0.11
CA ALA A 41 -7.68 0.01 0.60
C ALA A 41 -6.67 -0.11 -0.55
N GLU A 42 -7.05 -0.76 -1.64
CA GLU A 42 -6.24 -0.88 -2.86
C GLU A 42 -5.96 0.48 -3.50
N ALA A 43 -6.98 1.35 -3.57
CA ALA A 43 -6.80 2.71 -4.08
C ALA A 43 -5.85 3.54 -3.19
N SER A 44 -5.96 3.41 -1.86
CA SER A 44 -5.05 4.06 -0.91
C SER A 44 -3.61 3.56 -1.06
N LEU A 45 -3.41 2.25 -1.24
CA LEU A 45 -2.10 1.67 -1.50
C LEU A 45 -1.49 2.23 -2.79
N ALA A 46 -2.24 2.23 -3.88
CA ALA A 46 -1.76 2.77 -5.16
C ALA A 46 -1.41 4.26 -5.10
N ALA A 47 -2.12 5.04 -4.29
CA ALA A 47 -1.80 6.45 -4.06
C ALA A 47 -0.49 6.62 -3.28
N LEU A 48 -0.29 5.82 -2.23
CA LEU A 48 0.94 5.83 -1.43
C LEU A 48 2.16 5.41 -2.27
N ASP A 49 2.05 4.38 -3.09
CA ASP A 49 3.13 3.94 -3.97
C ASP A 49 3.58 5.07 -4.93
N LYS A 50 2.62 5.81 -5.49
CA LYS A 50 2.92 6.98 -6.32
C LYS A 50 3.61 8.08 -5.53
N GLN A 51 3.18 8.34 -4.30
CA GLN A 51 3.80 9.33 -3.43
C GLN A 51 5.24 8.96 -3.07
N ILE A 52 5.50 7.68 -2.78
CA ILE A 52 6.84 7.15 -2.54
C ILE A 52 7.71 7.36 -3.77
N MET A 53 7.21 7.02 -4.97
CA MET A 53 7.95 7.22 -6.21
C MET A 53 8.32 8.70 -6.45
N LEU A 54 7.38 9.63 -6.22
CA LEU A 54 7.65 11.07 -6.34
C LEU A 54 8.69 11.55 -5.31
N THR A 55 8.56 11.07 -4.07
CA THR A 55 9.48 11.40 -2.98
C THR A 55 10.88 10.89 -3.30
N GLN A 56 11.00 9.67 -3.81
CA GLN A 56 12.27 9.08 -4.21
C GLN A 56 12.95 9.90 -5.31
N ARG A 57 12.21 10.32 -6.34
CA ARG A 57 12.72 11.21 -7.40
C ARG A 57 13.25 12.53 -6.83
N SER A 58 12.54 13.11 -5.86
CA SER A 58 12.99 14.34 -5.19
C SER A 58 14.28 14.12 -4.40
N VAL A 59 14.37 13.02 -3.65
CA VAL A 59 15.58 12.66 -2.89
C VAL A 59 16.76 12.44 -3.82
N ASP A 60 16.56 11.75 -4.93
CA ASP A 60 17.62 11.50 -5.92
C ASP A 60 18.13 12.81 -6.53
N ALA A 61 17.22 13.72 -6.92
CA ALA A 61 17.60 15.05 -7.39
C ALA A 61 18.40 15.85 -6.36
N GLN A 62 18.00 15.81 -5.09
CA GLN A 62 18.73 16.46 -3.99
C GLN A 62 20.12 15.88 -3.79
N LYS A 63 20.27 14.55 -3.90
CA LYS A 63 21.58 13.88 -3.82
C LYS A 63 22.51 14.31 -4.95
N TYR A 64 22.01 14.42 -6.18
CA TYR A 64 22.81 14.90 -7.31
C TYR A 64 23.26 16.35 -7.13
N ALA A 65 22.37 17.21 -6.62
CA ALA A 65 22.73 18.60 -6.31
C ALA A 65 23.81 18.67 -5.22
N ALA A 66 23.66 17.90 -4.14
CA ALA A 66 24.63 17.84 -3.05
C ALA A 66 26.02 17.39 -3.54
N SER A 67 26.09 16.30 -4.31
CA SER A 67 27.36 15.81 -4.88
C SER A 67 28.05 16.85 -5.77
N SER A 68 27.28 17.63 -6.54
CA SER A 68 27.82 18.70 -7.38
C SER A 68 28.40 19.85 -6.55
N VAL A 69 27.75 20.20 -5.44
CA VAL A 69 28.25 21.19 -4.48
C VAL A 69 29.53 20.68 -3.82
N GLU A 70 29.57 19.43 -3.37
CA GLU A 70 30.75 18.81 -2.78
C GLU A 70 31.94 18.83 -3.75
N ALA A 71 31.71 18.48 -5.03
CA ALA A 71 32.74 18.54 -6.06
C ALA A 71 33.27 19.98 -6.26
N THR A 72 32.39 20.98 -6.19
CA THR A 72 32.78 22.39 -6.32
C THR A 72 33.61 22.85 -5.12
N VAL A 73 33.21 22.48 -3.91
CA VAL A 73 33.93 22.80 -2.67
C VAL A 73 35.30 22.11 -2.63
N ALA A 74 35.38 20.85 -3.05
CA ALA A 74 36.65 20.12 -3.14
C ALA A 74 37.64 20.80 -4.09
N LYS A 75 37.17 21.22 -5.28
CA LYS A 75 38.00 21.98 -6.22
C LYS A 75 38.46 23.32 -5.65
N ALA A 76 37.57 24.05 -4.96
CA ALA A 76 37.91 25.34 -4.35
C ALA A 76 38.97 25.21 -3.24
N ARG A 77 38.89 24.15 -2.41
CA ARG A 77 39.88 23.88 -1.35
C ARG A 77 41.26 23.55 -1.94
N ALA A 78 41.31 22.67 -2.94
CA ALA A 78 42.55 22.31 -3.61
C ALA A 78 43.26 23.52 -4.24
N ALA A 79 42.49 24.45 -4.83
CA ALA A 79 43.05 25.68 -5.39
C ALA A 79 43.60 26.66 -4.32
N GLY A 80 43.02 26.67 -3.11
CA GLY A 80 43.49 27.50 -2.00
C GLY A 80 44.76 26.97 -1.31
N GLU A 81 44.96 25.66 -1.30
CA GLU A 81 46.14 25.01 -0.71
C GLU A 81 47.40 25.11 -1.58
N THR A 82 47.25 25.39 -2.89
CA THR A 82 48.40 25.49 -3.82
C THR A 82 49.04 26.90 -3.84
N GLY A 83 48.54 27.84 -3.02
CA GLY A 83 48.95 29.25 -3.03
C GLY A 83 49.73 29.75 -1.81
N GLN A 84 50.22 28.87 -0.93
CA GLN A 84 51.08 29.20 0.22
C GLN A 84 52.47 28.57 0.09
#